data_AF-A0A0G4L2Z9-F1
#
_entry.id   AF-A0A0G4L2Z9-F1
#
_cell.length_a   1.000
_cell.length_b   1.000
_cell.length_c   1.000
_cell.angle_alpha   90.00
_cell.angle_beta   90.00
_cell.angle_gamma   90.00
#
_symmetry.space_group_name_H-M   'P 1'
#
loop_
_entity.id
_entity.type
_entity.pdbx_description
1 polymer ?
#
loop_
_entity_poly.entity_id
_entity_poly.type
_entity_poly.pdbx_seq_one_letter_code
_entity_poly.pdbx_strand_id
1 'polypeptide(L)'
;MTWPVLFPVNATGGGGQKELNILSMSNIDITKSSNKNRLYAHAFIGALFYGFVMYTIFRECIFYINLRQAFLLSPTYAKRISSRTVLFTSVPAAYLEEGKLRKLFSDSVKNLWIAGTTKELDDLVEERDKVAMKLEGAEVKLIKAVNKERLKAIKNGASAEKPAPSNDAEPGQVAARWIPQKSRPTHRLG
;
A
#
# COMPACT_ATOMS: atom_id res chain seq x y z
N MET A 1 20.53 1.29 -31.75
CA MET A 1 19.99 0.74 -33.03
C MET A 1 20.04 1.78 -34.15
N THR A 2 19.76 3.05 -33.88
CA THR A 2 19.54 4.08 -34.92
C THR A 2 20.81 4.85 -35.34
N TRP A 3 21.68 5.17 -34.39
CA TRP A 3 22.89 6.00 -34.55
C TRP A 3 23.91 5.53 -35.62
N PRO A 4 24.22 4.22 -35.81
CA PRO A 4 25.25 3.81 -36.77
C PRO A 4 24.85 4.05 -38.23
N VAL A 5 23.54 4.17 -38.50
CA VAL A 5 23.02 4.40 -39.86
C VAL A 5 22.60 5.86 -40.04
N LEU A 6 21.95 6.46 -39.04
CA LEU A 6 21.45 7.84 -39.15
C LEU A 6 22.56 8.89 -39.07
N PHE A 7 23.63 8.68 -38.30
CA PHE A 7 24.71 9.65 -38.21
C PHE A 7 25.48 9.79 -39.53
N PRO A 8 25.91 8.71 -40.21
CA PRO A 8 26.55 8.83 -41.52
C PRO A 8 25.61 9.41 -42.59
N VAL A 9 24.33 9.01 -42.58
CA VAL A 9 23.33 9.47 -43.56
C VAL A 9 23.08 10.98 -43.44
N ASN A 10 23.01 11.51 -42.22
CA ASN A 10 22.80 12.93 -41.95
C ASN A 10 24.09 13.74 -42.14
N ALA A 11 25.24 13.24 -41.68
CA ALA A 11 26.52 13.94 -41.80
C ALA A 11 26.94 14.15 -43.27
N THR A 12 26.63 13.18 -44.14
CA THR A 12 26.90 13.26 -45.59
C THR A 12 25.73 13.86 -46.40
N GLY A 13 24.78 14.53 -45.72
CA GLY A 13 23.56 15.10 -46.30
C GLY A 13 23.74 16.38 -47.14
N GLY A 14 24.90 17.04 -47.05
CA GLY A 14 25.27 18.16 -47.93
C GLY A 14 24.63 19.52 -47.60
N GLY A 15 23.87 19.66 -46.51
CA GLY A 15 23.16 20.88 -46.11
C GLY A 15 24.02 21.96 -45.43
N GLY A 16 25.34 21.77 -45.35
CA GLY A 16 26.30 22.78 -44.87
C GLY A 16 26.20 23.13 -43.38
N GLN A 17 25.41 22.40 -42.59
CA GLN A 17 25.26 22.62 -41.15
C GLN A 17 26.53 22.19 -40.40
N LYS A 18 26.85 22.89 -39.31
CA LYS A 18 28.04 22.63 -38.48
C LYS A 18 27.66 22.06 -37.12
N GLU A 19 28.65 21.46 -36.45
CA GLU A 19 28.53 20.96 -35.07
C GLU A 19 27.40 19.92 -34.93
N LEU A 20 26.59 19.97 -33.87
CA LEU A 20 25.50 19.03 -33.64
C LEU A 20 24.40 19.09 -34.70
N ASN A 21 24.28 20.21 -35.41
CA ASN A 21 23.27 20.37 -36.47
C ASN A 21 23.58 19.52 -37.71
N ILE A 22 24.82 19.06 -37.88
CA ILE A 22 25.19 18.14 -38.97
C ILE A 22 24.52 16.77 -38.84
N LEU A 23 24.14 16.38 -37.61
CA LEU A 23 23.51 15.09 -37.30
C LEU A 23 21.99 15.15 -37.39
N SER A 24 21.41 16.34 -37.57
CA SER A 24 19.97 16.51 -37.72
C SER A 24 19.51 16.13 -39.13
N MET A 25 18.27 15.68 -39.25
CA MET A 25 17.61 15.44 -40.55
C MET A 25 17.58 16.70 -41.42
N SER A 26 17.65 17.89 -40.81
CA SER A 26 17.71 19.18 -41.49
C SER A 26 19.00 19.41 -42.30
N ASN A 27 20.05 18.61 -42.10
CA ASN A 27 21.29 18.71 -42.88
C ASN A 27 21.21 17.99 -44.24
N ILE A 28 20.08 17.36 -44.57
CA ILE A 28 19.88 16.69 -45.86
C ILE A 28 19.37 17.71 -46.88
N ASP A 29 20.16 17.98 -47.92
CA ASP A 29 19.76 18.88 -49.00
C ASP A 29 18.72 18.21 -49.92
N ILE A 30 17.50 18.76 -49.94
CA ILE A 30 16.34 18.23 -50.68
C ILE A 30 16.34 18.72 -52.15
N THR A 31 17.15 19.72 -52.49
CA THR A 31 17.20 20.27 -53.86
C THR A 31 17.84 19.29 -54.86
N LYS A 32 18.78 18.46 -54.38
CA LYS A 32 19.44 17.43 -55.18
C LYS A 32 18.63 16.13 -55.18
N SER A 33 18.21 15.67 -56.36
CA SER A 33 17.41 14.44 -56.53
C SER A 33 18.05 13.19 -55.86
N SER A 34 19.38 13.08 -55.91
CA SER A 34 20.12 11.97 -55.28
C SER A 34 20.04 11.94 -53.75
N ASN A 35 19.81 13.07 -53.08
CA ASN A 35 19.76 13.17 -51.63
C ASN A 35 18.36 12.93 -51.06
N LYS A 36 17.31 13.05 -51.88
CA LYS A 36 15.93 12.73 -51.48
C LYS A 36 15.79 11.27 -51.02
N ASN A 37 16.55 10.36 -51.63
CA ASN A 37 16.52 8.94 -51.28
C ASN A 37 17.02 8.66 -49.85
N ARG A 38 17.82 9.57 -49.26
CA ARG A 38 18.34 9.45 -47.88
C ARG A 38 17.24 9.63 -46.83
N LEU A 39 16.14 10.31 -47.15
CA LEU A 39 15.00 10.48 -46.24
C LEU A 39 14.24 9.16 -46.01
N TYR A 40 14.27 8.23 -46.97
CA TYR A 40 13.70 6.89 -46.78
C TYR A 40 14.46 6.09 -45.72
N ALA A 41 15.75 6.35 -45.51
CA ALA A 41 16.51 5.71 -44.44
C ALA A 41 15.94 6.07 -43.06
N HIS A 42 15.52 7.32 -42.86
CA HIS A 42 14.85 7.76 -41.62
C HIS A 42 13.52 7.06 -41.42
N ALA A 43 12.70 6.99 -42.48
CA ALA A 43 11.40 6.31 -42.42
C ALA A 43 11.54 4.83 -42.08
N PHE A 44 12.49 4.13 -42.73
CA PHE A 44 12.71 2.70 -42.52
C PHE A 44 13.26 2.39 -41.13
N ILE A 45 14.25 3.16 -40.68
CA ILE A 45 14.83 2.99 -39.33
C ILE A 45 13.81 3.35 -38.25
N GLY A 46 12.98 4.38 -38.49
CA GLY A 46 11.86 4.73 -37.63
C GLY A 46 10.84 3.60 -37.53
N ALA A 47 10.45 3.00 -38.66
CA ALA A 47 9.54 1.86 -38.69
C ALA A 47 10.12 0.62 -37.97
N LEU A 48 11.40 0.31 -38.17
CA LEU A 48 12.09 -0.77 -37.46
C LEU A 48 12.17 -0.52 -35.95
N PHE A 49 12.52 0.70 -35.55
CA PHE A 49 12.58 1.06 -34.13
C PHE A 49 11.20 0.98 -33.47
N TYR A 50 10.17 1.51 -34.13
CA TYR A 50 8.78 1.41 -33.67
C TYR A 50 8.34 -0.05 -33.55
N GLY A 51 8.60 -0.87 -34.57
CA GLY A 51 8.29 -2.29 -34.56
C GLY A 51 9.00 -3.04 -33.42
N PHE A 52 10.27 -2.73 -33.18
CA PHE A 52 11.04 -3.31 -32.07
C PHE A 52 10.46 -2.93 -30.70
N VAL A 53 10.10 -1.66 -30.50
CA VAL A 53 9.48 -1.20 -29.25
C VAL A 53 8.12 -1.88 -29.06
N MET A 54 7.29 -1.92 -30.09
CA MET A 54 5.97 -2.57 -30.04
C MET A 54 6.09 -4.08 -29.76
N TYR A 55 7.04 -4.76 -30.40
CA TYR A 55 7.34 -6.17 -30.14
C TYR A 55 7.79 -6.40 -28.69
N THR A 56 8.66 -5.54 -28.16
CA THR A 56 9.14 -5.63 -26.77
C THR A 56 7.97 -5.46 -25.80
N ILE A 57 7.12 -4.44 -25.99
CA ILE A 57 5.92 -4.23 -25.17
C ILE A 57 5.01 -5.45 -25.23
N PHE A 58 4.72 -5.96 -26.43
CA PHE A 58 3.85 -7.11 -26.62
C PHE A 58 4.37 -8.37 -25.92
N ARG A 59 5.68 -8.64 -26.04
CA ARG A 59 6.35 -9.78 -25.37
C ARG A 59 6.25 -9.67 -23.85
N GLU A 60 6.50 -8.48 -23.29
CA GLU A 60 6.36 -8.25 -21.85
C GLU A 60 4.90 -8.32 -21.39
N CYS A 61 3.93 -7.85 -22.19
CA CYS A 61 2.51 -7.98 -21.90
C CYS A 61 2.07 -9.45 -21.81
N ILE A 62 2.48 -10.29 -22.78
CA ILE A 62 2.18 -11.73 -22.74
C ILE A 62 2.81 -12.38 -21.51
N PHE A 63 4.09 -12.08 -21.25
CA PHE A 63 4.79 -12.60 -20.09
C PHE A 63 4.07 -12.21 -18.78
N TYR A 64 3.66 -10.95 -18.66
CA TYR A 64 2.92 -10.45 -17.51
C TYR A 64 1.57 -11.15 -17.34
N ILE A 65 0.81 -11.34 -18.43
CA ILE A 65 -0.48 -12.04 -18.38
C ILE A 65 -0.28 -13.48 -17.88
N ASN A 66 0.71 -14.20 -18.42
CA ASN A 66 1.00 -15.57 -18.02
C ASN A 66 1.46 -15.65 -16.56
N LEU A 67 2.33 -14.75 -16.13
CA LEU A 67 2.79 -14.68 -14.75
C LEU A 67 1.64 -14.38 -13.79
N ARG A 68 0.76 -13.43 -14.14
CA ARG A 68 -0.42 -13.09 -13.36
C ARG A 68 -1.39 -14.27 -13.26
N GLN A 69 -1.64 -14.96 -14.37
CA GLN A 69 -2.47 -16.16 -14.38
C GLN A 69 -1.88 -17.26 -13.50
N ALA A 70 -0.58 -17.56 -13.65
CA ALA A 70 0.12 -18.54 -12.82
C ALA A 70 0.06 -18.17 -11.33
N PHE A 71 0.21 -16.89 -10.99
CA PHE A 71 0.10 -16.40 -9.62
C PHE A 71 -1.32 -16.58 -9.06
N LEU A 72 -2.36 -16.23 -9.82
CA LEU A 72 -3.76 -16.37 -9.39
C LEU A 72 -4.19 -17.84 -9.25
N LEU A 73 -3.65 -18.74 -10.08
CA LEU A 73 -3.91 -20.19 -10.02
C LEU A 73 -3.10 -20.90 -8.92
N SER A 74 -2.13 -20.23 -8.30
CA SER A 74 -1.33 -20.83 -7.24
C SER A 74 -2.21 -21.24 -6.04
N PRO A 75 -1.94 -22.39 -5.41
CA PRO A 75 -2.78 -22.91 -4.33
C PRO A 75 -2.76 -22.02 -3.07
N THR A 76 -1.71 -21.23 -2.89
CA THR A 76 -1.61 -20.24 -1.81
C THR A 76 -2.60 -19.10 -2.02
N TYR A 77 -2.70 -18.58 -3.25
CA TYR A 77 -3.65 -17.52 -3.59
C TYR A 77 -5.10 -18.02 -3.61
N ALA A 78 -5.34 -19.23 -4.13
CA ALA A 78 -6.67 -19.84 -4.17
C ALA A 78 -7.24 -20.17 -2.77
N LYS A 79 -6.38 -20.29 -1.76
CA LYS A 79 -6.79 -20.49 -0.35
C LYS A 79 -7.15 -19.19 0.37
N ARG A 80 -6.82 -18.03 -0.18
CA ARG A 80 -7.10 -16.73 0.45
C ARG A 80 -8.60 -16.45 0.48
N ILE A 81 -9.07 -15.85 1.57
CA ILE A 81 -10.48 -15.49 1.78
C ILE A 81 -10.99 -14.58 0.65
N SER A 82 -10.18 -13.61 0.21
CA SER A 82 -10.52 -12.69 -0.90
C SER A 82 -10.79 -13.40 -2.22
N SER A 83 -10.18 -14.57 -2.46
CA SER A 83 -10.36 -15.34 -3.71
C SER A 83 -11.62 -16.20 -3.69
N ARG A 84 -12.24 -16.40 -2.51
CA ARG A 84 -13.41 -17.26 -2.26
C ARG A 84 -14.65 -16.48 -1.85
N THR A 85 -14.54 -15.16 -1.72
CA THR A 85 -15.61 -14.27 -1.27
C THR A 85 -16.09 -13.44 -2.44
N VAL A 86 -17.39 -13.42 -2.68
CA VAL A 86 -18.02 -12.61 -3.73
C VAL A 86 -18.94 -11.61 -3.06
N LEU A 87 -18.84 -10.33 -3.45
CA LEU A 87 -19.68 -9.26 -2.97
C LEU A 87 -20.80 -8.99 -3.97
N PHE A 88 -22.06 -9.08 -3.52
CA PHE A 88 -23.22 -8.66 -4.30
C PHE A 88 -23.70 -7.30 -3.78
N THR A 89 -23.65 -6.28 -4.64
CA THR A 89 -23.96 -4.90 -4.24
C THR A 89 -25.43 -4.51 -4.41
N SER A 90 -26.17 -5.18 -5.30
CA SER A 90 -27.54 -4.79 -5.67
C SER A 90 -28.50 -5.98 -5.58
N VAL A 91 -28.72 -6.48 -4.36
CA VAL A 91 -29.67 -7.58 -4.09
C VAL A 91 -31.06 -7.00 -3.83
N PRO A 92 -32.12 -7.46 -4.53
CA PRO A 92 -33.48 -7.02 -4.26
C PRO A 92 -33.91 -7.35 -2.83
N ALA A 93 -34.71 -6.48 -2.19
CA ALA A 93 -35.14 -6.63 -0.80
C ALA A 93 -35.85 -7.97 -0.51
N ALA A 94 -36.56 -8.52 -1.49
CA ALA A 94 -37.22 -9.82 -1.36
C ALA A 94 -36.26 -10.99 -1.09
N TYR A 95 -34.99 -10.85 -1.52
CA TYR A 95 -33.91 -11.83 -1.36
C TYR A 95 -32.89 -11.42 -0.28
N LEU A 96 -33.12 -10.34 0.47
CA LEU A 96 -32.24 -9.91 1.57
C LEU A 96 -32.48 -10.73 2.84
N GLU A 97 -32.56 -12.04 2.71
CA GLU A 97 -32.81 -12.98 3.81
C GLU A 97 -31.85 -14.16 3.64
N GLU A 98 -31.15 -14.52 4.72
CA GLU A 98 -30.13 -15.57 4.67
C GLU A 98 -30.71 -16.90 4.16
N GLY A 99 -31.92 -17.27 4.59
CA GLY A 99 -32.57 -18.51 4.16
C GLY A 99 -32.85 -18.56 2.65
N LYS A 100 -33.25 -17.44 2.05
CA LYS A 100 -33.52 -17.36 0.60
C LYS A 100 -32.23 -17.36 -0.22
N LEU A 101 -31.21 -16.61 0.22
CA LEU A 101 -29.91 -16.60 -0.43
C LEU A 101 -29.23 -17.97 -0.35
N ARG A 102 -29.29 -18.64 0.81
CA ARG A 102 -28.77 -20.00 0.98
C ARG A 102 -29.51 -21.01 0.12
N LYS A 103 -30.83 -20.88 -0.05
CA LYS A 103 -31.59 -21.72 -1.01
C LYS A 103 -31.18 -21.46 -2.46
N LEU A 104 -30.94 -20.21 -2.83
CA LEU A 104 -30.56 -19.83 -4.20
C LEU A 104 -29.16 -20.34 -4.58
N PHE A 105 -28.20 -20.27 -3.66
CA PHE A 105 -26.83 -20.75 -3.89
C PHE A 105 -26.58 -22.19 -3.42
N SER A 106 -27.57 -22.82 -2.78
CA SER A 106 -27.53 -24.20 -2.28
C SER A 106 -26.24 -24.49 -1.47
N ASP A 107 -25.71 -25.70 -1.58
CA ASP A 107 -24.52 -26.19 -0.88
C ASP A 107 -23.18 -25.54 -1.32
N SER A 108 -23.22 -24.61 -2.29
CA SER A 108 -22.00 -23.96 -2.80
C SER A 108 -21.48 -22.85 -1.87
N VAL A 109 -22.28 -22.40 -0.90
CA VAL A 109 -21.93 -21.29 0.00
C VAL A 109 -21.70 -21.80 1.41
N LYS A 110 -20.46 -21.66 1.88
CA LYS A 110 -20.09 -21.98 3.27
C LYS A 110 -20.62 -20.95 4.26
N ASN A 111 -20.27 -19.68 4.04
CA ASN A 111 -20.62 -18.57 4.93
C ASN A 111 -21.36 -17.50 4.14
N LEU A 112 -22.43 -16.95 4.71
CA LEU A 112 -23.17 -15.83 4.14
C LEU A 112 -23.21 -14.69 5.15
N TRP A 113 -22.98 -13.48 4.67
CA TRP A 113 -22.98 -12.27 5.49
C TRP A 113 -23.84 -11.22 4.79
N ILE A 114 -24.85 -10.71 5.50
CA ILE A 114 -25.65 -9.58 5.04
C ILE A 114 -25.02 -8.32 5.62
N ALA A 115 -24.45 -7.48 4.77
CA ALA A 115 -23.86 -6.22 5.18
C ALA A 115 -24.98 -5.23 5.56
N GLY A 116 -25.20 -5.06 6.86
CA GLY A 116 -26.09 -4.03 7.40
C GLY A 116 -25.42 -2.66 7.44
N THR A 117 -26.23 -1.61 7.66
CA THR A 117 -25.67 -0.28 7.98
C THR A 117 -25.11 -0.32 9.40
N THR A 118 -23.79 -0.23 9.55
CA THR A 118 -23.09 -0.31 10.85
C THR A 118 -22.57 1.03 11.36
N LYS A 119 -22.98 2.16 10.77
CA LYS A 119 -22.40 3.49 11.08
C LYS A 119 -22.33 3.80 12.58
N GLU A 120 -23.43 3.63 13.31
CA GLU A 120 -23.46 3.90 14.76
C GLU A 120 -22.54 2.95 15.55
N LEU A 121 -22.43 1.69 15.11
CA LEU A 121 -21.52 0.72 15.72
C LEU A 121 -20.06 1.08 15.41
N ASP A 122 -19.77 1.49 14.19
CA ASP A 122 -18.44 1.91 13.76
C ASP A 122 -18.00 3.15 14.56
N ASP A 123 -18.88 4.12 14.74
CA ASP A 123 -18.65 5.31 15.59
C ASP A 123 -18.34 4.91 17.04
N LEU A 124 -19.12 3.99 17.62
CA LEU A 124 -18.90 3.50 18.98
C LEU A 124 -17.58 2.72 19.11
N VAL A 125 -17.20 1.94 18.10
CA VAL A 125 -15.92 1.21 18.06
C VAL A 125 -14.75 2.19 17.97
N GLU A 126 -14.86 3.24 17.15
CA GLU A 126 -13.85 4.28 17.10
C GLU A 126 -13.71 5.03 18.43
N GLU A 127 -14.82 5.36 19.09
CA GLU A 127 -14.80 5.98 20.41
C GLU A 127 -14.12 5.07 21.44
N ARG A 128 -14.45 3.77 21.44
CA ARG A 128 -13.78 2.77 22.27
C ARG A 128 -12.28 2.77 22.04
N ASP A 129 -11.83 2.74 20.78
CA ASP A 129 -10.40 2.69 20.45
C ASP A 129 -9.68 3.98 20.87
N LYS A 130 -10.32 5.14 20.70
CA LYS A 130 -9.82 6.44 21.19
C LYS A 130 -9.69 6.45 22.72
N VAL A 131 -10.66 5.89 23.44
CA VAL A 131 -10.63 5.80 24.91
C VAL A 131 -9.56 4.81 25.37
N ALA A 132 -9.44 3.65 24.72
CA ALA A 132 -8.42 2.66 25.01
C ALA A 132 -7.00 3.23 24.85
N MET A 133 -6.72 3.94 23.75
CA MET A 133 -5.43 4.60 23.53
C MET A 133 -5.13 5.69 24.58
N LYS A 134 -6.17 6.42 25.03
CA LYS A 134 -6.01 7.39 26.13
C LYS A 134 -5.70 6.69 27.46
N LEU A 135 -6.35 5.57 27.74
CA LEU A 135 -6.11 4.75 28.93
C LEU A 135 -4.68 4.20 28.94
N GLU A 136 -4.24 3.58 27.84
CA GLU A 136 -2.87 3.09 27.69
C GLU A 136 -1.84 4.21 27.90
N GLY A 137 -2.07 5.39 27.30
CA GLY A 137 -1.21 6.54 27.49
C GLY A 137 -1.15 7.03 28.94
N ALA A 138 -2.27 6.96 29.66
CA ALA A 138 -2.34 7.30 31.08
C ALA A 138 -1.61 6.27 31.95
N GLU A 139 -1.79 4.98 31.69
CA GLU A 139 -1.09 3.92 32.40
C GLU A 139 0.42 3.98 32.19
N VAL A 140 0.89 4.20 30.96
CA VAL A 140 2.32 4.37 30.66
C VAL A 140 2.89 5.58 31.41
N LYS A 141 2.15 6.69 31.50
CA LYS A 141 2.57 7.86 32.29
C LYS A 141 2.65 7.53 33.79
N LEU A 142 1.66 6.80 34.31
CA LEU A 142 1.65 6.37 35.71
C LEU A 142 2.85 5.46 36.02
N ILE A 143 3.11 4.45 35.18
CA ILE A 143 4.25 3.55 35.31
C ILE A 143 5.57 4.31 35.27
N LYS A 144 5.75 5.24 34.32
CA LYS A 144 6.97 6.08 34.22
C LYS A 144 7.17 6.93 35.46
N ALA A 145 6.11 7.54 35.98
CA ALA A 145 6.18 8.36 37.17
C ALA A 145 6.55 7.51 38.40
N VAL A 146 5.88 6.37 38.60
CA VAL A 146 6.15 5.43 39.71
C VAL A 146 7.60 4.93 39.64
N ASN A 147 8.07 4.56 38.45
CA ASN A 147 9.43 4.08 38.26
C ASN A 147 10.48 5.18 38.53
N LYS A 148 10.20 6.43 38.17
CA LYS A 148 11.07 7.58 38.47
C LYS A 148 11.23 7.78 39.98
N GLU A 149 10.14 7.73 40.74
CA GLU A 149 10.19 7.88 42.21
C GLU A 149 10.82 6.65 42.88
N ARG A 150 10.56 5.44 42.38
CA ARG A 150 11.26 4.22 42.83
C ARG A 150 12.76 4.31 42.62
N LEU A 151 13.22 4.75 41.44
CA LEU A 151 14.66 4.90 41.14
C LEU A 151 15.33 5.97 42.01
N LYS A 152 14.64 7.08 42.32
CA LYS A 152 15.14 8.09 43.27
C LYS A 152 15.29 7.51 44.68
N ALA A 153 14.29 6.75 45.15
CA ALA A 153 14.33 6.14 46.48
C ALA A 153 15.48 5.12 46.63
N ILE A 154 15.71 4.28 45.60
CA ILE A 154 16.82 3.32 45.58
C ILE A 154 18.18 4.05 45.60
N LYS A 155 18.34 5.13 44.82
CA LYS A 155 19.57 5.94 44.81
C LYS A 155 19.86 6.63 46.14
N ASN A 156 18.82 6.95 46.91
CA ASN A 156 18.92 7.58 48.23
C ASN A 156 19.05 6.55 49.38
N GLY A 157 19.35 5.28 49.09
CA GLY A 157 19.65 4.26 50.09
C GLY A 157 18.42 3.62 50.77
N ALA A 158 17.21 3.88 50.29
CA ALA A 158 16.01 3.22 50.82
C ALA A 158 15.90 1.79 50.27
N SER A 159 15.65 0.81 51.15
CA SER A 159 15.42 -0.59 50.76
C SER A 159 14.29 -0.68 49.72
N ALA A 160 14.47 -1.51 48.70
CA ALA A 160 13.59 -1.60 47.53
C ALA A 160 12.17 -2.12 47.86
N GLU A 161 11.90 -2.51 49.11
CA GLU A 161 10.64 -3.03 49.62
C GLU A 161 10.07 -2.18 50.77
N LYS A 162 9.04 -1.37 50.46
CA LYS A 162 7.96 -1.06 51.41
C LYS A 162 6.94 -2.21 51.29
N PRO A 163 6.33 -2.68 52.39
CA PRO A 163 5.51 -3.89 52.39
C PRO A 163 4.37 -3.80 51.36
N ALA A 164 4.13 -4.88 50.65
CA ALA A 164 3.01 -4.99 49.72
C ALA A 164 1.68 -4.96 50.49
N PRO A 165 0.64 -4.25 50.02
CA PRO A 165 -0.71 -4.61 50.42
C PRO A 165 -1.01 -6.02 49.88
N SER A 166 -1.95 -6.71 50.53
CA SER A 166 -2.36 -8.09 50.21
C SER A 166 -2.54 -8.33 48.70
N ASN A 167 -2.34 -9.57 48.26
CA ASN A 167 -2.40 -10.00 46.86
C ASN A 167 -3.75 -9.71 46.15
N ASP A 168 -4.75 -9.20 46.87
CA ASP A 168 -6.08 -8.80 46.40
C ASP A 168 -6.18 -7.29 46.06
N ALA A 169 -5.05 -6.58 45.99
CA ALA A 169 -5.01 -5.16 45.68
C ALA A 169 -5.16 -4.90 44.16
N GLU A 170 -6.25 -4.24 43.78
CA GLU A 170 -6.46 -3.65 42.45
C GLU A 170 -5.17 -3.03 41.88
N PRO A 171 -4.82 -3.20 40.59
CA PRO A 171 -3.54 -2.72 40.03
C PRO A 171 -3.27 -1.22 40.25
N GLY A 172 -4.32 -0.41 40.43
CA GLY A 172 -4.23 1.00 40.83
C GLY A 172 -3.72 1.26 42.26
N GLN A 173 -3.76 0.28 43.17
CA GLN A 173 -3.27 0.38 44.54
C GLN A 173 -1.75 0.17 44.65
N VAL A 174 -1.14 -0.60 43.75
CA VAL A 174 0.33 -0.80 43.73
C VAL A 174 1.06 0.52 43.42
N ALA A 175 0.50 1.34 42.52
CA ALA A 175 1.02 2.68 42.22
C ALA A 175 0.90 3.66 43.41
N ALA A 176 0.00 3.40 44.37
CA ALA A 176 -0.17 4.20 45.59
C ALA A 176 1.05 4.20 46.50
N ARG A 177 1.88 3.16 46.40
CA ARG A 177 3.10 3.00 47.21
C ARG A 177 4.14 4.09 46.97
N TRP A 178 4.13 4.67 45.78
CA TRP A 178 5.16 5.61 45.33
C TRP A 178 4.62 7.00 44.99
N ILE A 179 3.34 7.11 44.61
CA ILE A 179 2.74 8.36 44.13
C ILE A 179 1.36 8.61 44.78
N PRO A 180 1.10 9.83 45.30
CA PRO A 180 -0.20 10.18 45.88
C PRO A 180 -1.31 10.22 44.82
N GLN A 181 -2.56 9.99 45.25
CA GLN A 181 -3.71 9.88 44.33
C GLN A 181 -3.93 11.14 43.48
N LYS A 182 -3.58 12.32 44.00
CA LYS A 182 -3.72 13.62 43.32
C LYS A 182 -2.80 13.80 42.11
N SER A 183 -1.66 13.10 42.05
CA SER A 183 -0.71 13.20 40.93
C SER A 183 -0.85 12.07 39.91
N ARG A 184 -1.91 11.27 40.03
CA ARG A 184 -2.25 10.25 39.04
C ARG A 184 -2.98 10.89 37.85
N PRO A 185 -2.75 10.42 36.61
CA PRO A 185 -3.53 10.86 35.47
C PRO A 185 -5.02 10.58 35.69
N THR A 186 -5.86 11.60 35.53
CA THR A 186 -7.31 11.47 35.60
C THR A 186 -7.93 11.91 34.29
N HIS A 187 -9.00 11.24 33.88
CA HIS A 187 -9.81 11.64 32.73
C HIS A 187 -11.13 12.18 33.27
N ARG A 188 -11.48 13.42 32.91
CA ARG A 188 -12.79 13.99 33.23
C ARG A 188 -13.76 13.55 32.15
N LEU A 189 -14.76 12.75 32.54
CA LEU A 189 -15.96 12.57 31.73
C LEU A 189 -16.76 13.87 31.87
N GLY A 190 -16.89 14.60 30.77
CA GLY A 190 -17.78 15.77 30.67
C GLY A 190 -19.19 15.31 30.42
#